data_AF-A0A934NUG0-F1
#
_entry.id   AF-A0A934NUG0-F1
#
_cell.length_a   1.000
_cell.length_b   1.000
_cell.length_c   1.000
_cell.angle_alpha   90.00
_cell.angle_beta   90.00
_cell.angle_gamma   90.00
#
_symmetry.space_group_name_H-M   'P 1'
#
loop_
_entity.id
_entity.type
_entity.pdbx_description
1 polymer ?
#
loop_
_entity_poly.entity_id
_entity_poly.type
_entity_poly.pdbx_seq_one_letter_code
_entity_poly.pdbx_strand_id
1 'polypeptide(L)'
;MDAVGEDDPRERFQVAYLAALRGAAALLAGSAPAKPTRERSRSAWVLMARAAPEFVMWADYFADHSATRAALEAGLSRDVTVAEADDFYTRVGAFLHDVEDAVGDGGRLRPAPDWDTEVSA
;
A
#
# COMPACT_ATOMS: atom_id res chain seq x y z
N MET A 1 22.73 30.12 -2.85
CA MET A 1 22.91 28.96 -1.95
C MET A 1 21.52 28.70 -1.45
N ASP A 2 20.75 28.00 -2.28
CA ASP A 2 19.32 27.83 -2.11
C ASP A 2 19.13 26.35 -1.84
N ALA A 3 19.07 26.02 -0.56
CA ALA A 3 18.81 24.67 -0.12
C ALA A 3 17.38 24.32 -0.56
N VAL A 4 17.25 23.57 -1.66
CA VAL A 4 16.09 22.72 -1.95
C VAL A 4 16.07 21.65 -0.86
N GLY A 5 15.61 22.03 0.33
CA GLY A 5 15.64 21.24 1.55
C GLY A 5 14.32 21.24 2.33
N GLU A 6 13.29 21.91 1.83
CA GLU A 6 11.92 21.81 2.35
C GLU A 6 11.04 21.11 1.30
N ASP A 7 10.86 19.79 1.43
CA ASP A 7 9.93 18.97 0.65
C ASP A 7 8.53 19.64 0.58
N ASP A 8 7.98 19.91 -0.61
CA ASP A 8 6.60 20.43 -0.73
C ASP A 8 5.65 19.38 -0.10
N PRO A 9 4.79 19.78 0.86
CA PRO A 9 3.93 18.84 1.58
C PRO A 9 3.02 18.01 0.65
N ARG A 10 2.68 18.55 -0.53
CA ARG A 10 1.88 17.84 -1.54
C ARG A 10 2.71 16.82 -2.30
N GLU A 11 3.98 17.10 -2.56
CA GLU A 11 4.90 16.13 -3.16
C GLU A 11 5.13 14.96 -2.20
N ARG A 12 5.45 15.26 -0.93
CA ARG A 12 5.61 14.27 0.13
C ARG A 12 4.38 13.38 0.27
N PHE A 13 3.19 13.96 0.30
CA PHE A 13 1.93 13.22 0.35
C PHE A 13 1.76 12.29 -0.87
N GLN A 14 2.03 12.78 -2.08
CA GLN A 14 1.91 11.98 -3.31
C GLN A 14 2.90 10.80 -3.32
N VAL A 15 4.16 11.04 -2.94
CA VAL A 15 5.18 9.98 -2.85
C VAL A 15 4.79 8.94 -1.79
N ALA A 16 4.34 9.38 -0.61
CA ALA A 16 3.87 8.47 0.44
C ALA A 16 2.67 7.64 -0.02
N TYR A 17 1.70 8.24 -0.71
CA TYR A 17 0.54 7.53 -1.23
C TYR A 17 0.93 6.49 -2.29
N LEU A 18 1.89 6.84 -3.15
CA LEU A 18 2.47 5.91 -4.13
C LEU A 18 3.24 4.76 -3.49
N ALA A 19 3.86 4.97 -2.33
CA ALA A 19 4.49 3.90 -1.56
C ALA A 19 3.42 2.95 -0.98
N ALA A 20 2.34 3.49 -0.41
CA ALA A 20 1.22 2.70 0.10
C ALA A 20 0.58 1.81 -1.00
N LEU A 21 0.37 2.36 -2.21
CA LEU A 21 -0.14 1.57 -3.35
C LEU A 21 0.77 0.40 -3.72
N ARG A 22 2.09 0.57 -3.62
CA ARG A 22 3.06 -0.50 -3.87
C ARG A 22 3.00 -1.57 -2.78
N GLY A 23 2.87 -1.17 -1.52
CA GLY A 23 2.65 -2.10 -0.40
C GLY A 23 1.40 -2.95 -0.60
N ALA A 24 0.27 -2.33 -0.93
CA ALA A 24 -0.97 -3.05 -1.24
C ALA A 24 -0.81 -4.02 -2.42
N ALA A 25 -0.09 -3.60 -3.48
CA ALA A 25 0.20 -4.48 -4.61
C ALA A 25 1.09 -5.68 -4.22
N ALA A 26 2.05 -5.50 -3.31
CA ALA A 26 2.88 -6.59 -2.80
C ALA A 26 2.06 -7.62 -2.01
N LEU A 27 1.15 -7.15 -1.14
CA LEU A 27 0.23 -8.01 -0.41
C LEU A 27 -0.69 -8.80 -1.37
N LEU A 28 -1.24 -8.12 -2.39
CA LEU A 28 -2.07 -8.75 -3.42
C LEU A 28 -1.30 -9.74 -4.30
N ALA A 29 -0.01 -9.51 -4.56
CA ALA A 29 0.82 -10.45 -5.30
C ALA A 29 1.19 -11.70 -4.47
N GLY A 30 1.24 -11.58 -3.14
CA GLY A 30 1.35 -12.71 -2.22
C GLY A 30 0.05 -13.52 -2.10
N SER A 31 -1.10 -12.88 -2.36
CA SER A 31 -2.40 -13.54 -2.45
C SER A 31 -2.62 -14.15 -3.85
N ALA A 32 -3.43 -15.21 -3.97
CA ALA A 32 -3.75 -15.86 -5.25
C ALA A 32 -4.25 -14.84 -6.30
N PRO A 33 -4.08 -15.07 -7.62
CA PRO A 33 -4.14 -14.01 -8.63
C PRO A 33 -5.50 -13.29 -8.68
N ALA A 34 -5.55 -12.08 -8.10
CA ALA A 34 -6.66 -11.16 -8.28
C ALA A 34 -6.57 -10.49 -9.67
N LYS A 35 -7.65 -10.60 -10.45
CA LYS A 35 -7.73 -10.04 -11.81
C LYS A 35 -7.57 -8.50 -11.75
N PRO A 36 -6.71 -7.88 -12.58
CA PRO A 36 -6.50 -6.43 -12.53
C PRO A 36 -7.74 -5.71 -13.08
N THR A 37 -8.45 -4.96 -12.25
CA THR A 37 -9.45 -3.97 -12.72
C THR A 37 -8.83 -2.57 -12.71
N ARG A 38 -9.20 -1.77 -13.71
CA ARG A 38 -8.54 -0.49 -14.06
C ARG A 38 -8.91 0.69 -13.16
N GLU A 39 -9.84 0.56 -12.22
CA GLU A 39 -10.12 1.59 -11.20
C GLU A 39 -9.09 1.53 -10.06
N ARG A 40 -7.88 2.05 -10.31
CA ARG A 40 -6.69 1.76 -9.47
C ARG A 40 -6.79 2.17 -7.99
N SER A 41 -7.48 3.26 -7.64
CA SER A 41 -7.54 3.71 -6.24
C SER A 41 -8.60 2.95 -5.44
N ARG A 42 -9.86 2.97 -5.89
CA ARG A 42 -10.93 2.22 -5.20
C ARG A 42 -10.74 0.72 -5.29
N SER A 43 -10.24 0.21 -6.42
CA SER A 43 -10.03 -1.22 -6.54
C SER A 43 -8.84 -1.72 -5.73
N ALA A 44 -7.72 -1.00 -5.63
CA ALA A 44 -6.58 -1.52 -4.89
C ALA A 44 -6.92 -1.71 -3.41
N TRP A 45 -7.56 -0.71 -2.79
CA TRP A 45 -7.97 -0.78 -1.39
C TRP A 45 -9.08 -1.80 -1.14
N VAL A 46 -10.09 -1.87 -2.03
CA VAL A 46 -11.15 -2.89 -1.91
C VAL A 46 -10.61 -4.30 -2.11
N LEU A 47 -9.68 -4.51 -3.04
CA LEU A 47 -9.05 -5.82 -3.23
C LEU A 47 -8.17 -6.19 -2.04
N MET A 48 -7.42 -5.23 -1.48
CA MET A 48 -6.60 -5.43 -0.29
C MET A 48 -7.45 -5.86 0.90
N ALA A 49 -8.53 -5.14 1.20
CA ALA A 49 -9.47 -5.46 2.27
C ALA A 49 -10.12 -6.86 2.12
N ARG A 50 -10.31 -7.33 0.88
CA ARG A 50 -10.83 -8.67 0.60
C ARG A 50 -9.78 -9.76 0.74
N ALA A 51 -8.55 -9.48 0.31
CA ALA A 51 -7.44 -10.44 0.32
C ALA A 51 -6.84 -10.61 1.72
N ALA A 52 -6.84 -9.54 2.51
CA ALA A 52 -6.28 -9.48 3.85
C ALA A 52 -7.21 -8.63 4.75
N PRO A 53 -8.25 -9.23 5.34
CA PRO A 53 -9.24 -8.55 6.17
C PRO A 53 -8.65 -7.77 7.36
N GLU A 54 -7.47 -8.18 7.84
CA GLU A 54 -6.71 -7.49 8.88
C GLU A 54 -6.22 -6.08 8.43
N PHE A 55 -6.17 -5.82 7.12
CA PHE A 55 -5.83 -4.51 6.55
C PHE A 55 -7.05 -3.65 6.18
N VAL A 56 -8.28 -4.01 6.59
CA VAL A 56 -9.49 -3.22 6.28
C VAL A 56 -9.38 -1.78 6.78
N MET A 57 -8.89 -1.57 8.01
CA MET A 57 -8.72 -0.22 8.56
C MET A 57 -7.73 0.62 7.75
N TRP A 58 -6.68 -0.03 7.22
CA TRP A 58 -5.74 0.60 6.31
C TRP A 58 -6.38 0.95 4.97
N ALA A 59 -7.18 0.03 4.41
CA ALA A 59 -7.90 0.26 3.16
C ALA A 59 -8.86 1.46 3.24
N ASP A 60 -9.64 1.55 4.32
CA ASP A 60 -10.57 2.66 4.55
C ASP A 60 -9.81 3.97 4.71
N TYR A 61 -8.74 3.98 5.52
CA TYR A 61 -7.89 5.15 5.69
C TYR A 61 -7.36 5.70 4.36
N PHE A 62 -6.78 4.85 3.50
CA PHE A 62 -6.25 5.31 2.21
C PHE A 62 -7.34 5.64 1.18
N ALA A 63 -8.51 5.00 1.26
CA ALA A 63 -9.65 5.33 0.42
C ALA A 63 -10.16 6.76 0.69
N ASP A 64 -10.23 7.18 1.94
CA ASP A 64 -10.62 8.54 2.33
C ASP A 64 -9.65 9.61 1.77
N HIS A 65 -8.36 9.26 1.67
CA HIS A 65 -7.31 10.13 1.14
C HIS A 65 -7.19 10.11 -0.40
N SER A 66 -7.93 9.21 -1.08
CA SER A 66 -7.86 9.05 -2.54
C SER A 66 -8.33 10.31 -3.30
N ALA A 67 -9.32 11.03 -2.77
CA ALA A 67 -9.84 12.26 -3.38
C ALA A 67 -8.83 13.41 -3.30
N THR A 68 -8.13 13.53 -2.17
CA THR A 68 -7.01 14.48 -1.99
C THR A 68 -5.90 14.19 -3.01
N ARG A 69 -5.49 12.93 -3.13
CA ARG A 69 -4.49 12.51 -4.12
C ARG A 69 -4.91 12.82 -5.56
N ALA A 70 -6.15 12.52 -5.93
CA ALA A 70 -6.66 12.81 -7.27
C ALA A 70 -6.71 14.31 -7.58
N ALA A 71 -7.02 15.15 -6.59
CA ALA A 71 -7.00 16.60 -6.74
C ALA A 71 -5.57 17.12 -6.96
N LEU A 72 -4.60 16.63 -6.18
CA LEU A 72 -3.19 17.01 -6.30
C LEU A 72 -2.61 16.61 -7.68
N GLU A 73 -2.90 15.40 -8.16
CA GLU A 73 -2.45 14.96 -9.49
C GLU A 73 -3.07 15.78 -10.63
N ALA A 74 -4.30 16.26 -10.45
CA ALA A 74 -4.96 17.15 -11.40
C ALA A 74 -4.42 18.59 -11.37
N GLY A 75 -3.41 18.87 -10.53
CA GLY A 75 -2.87 20.21 -10.32
C GLY A 75 -3.84 21.14 -9.60
N LEU A 76 -4.88 20.60 -8.96
CA LEU A 76 -5.79 21.39 -8.15
C LEU A 76 -5.11 21.75 -6.84
N SER A 77 -5.20 23.02 -6.47
CA SER A 77 -4.75 23.53 -5.18
C SER A 77 -5.63 22.93 -4.07
N ARG A 78 -5.15 21.83 -3.50
CA ARG A 78 -5.61 21.31 -2.22
C ARG A 78 -4.65 21.79 -1.15
N ASP A 79 -5.19 22.37 -0.08
CA ASP A 79 -4.41 22.62 1.13
C ASP A 79 -4.04 21.28 1.75
N VAL A 80 -2.76 20.92 1.65
CA VAL A 80 -2.13 19.87 2.45
C VAL A 80 -1.07 20.57 3.26
N THR A 81 -1.28 20.63 4.56
CA THR A 81 -0.32 21.23 5.48
C THR A 81 0.87 20.31 5.68
N VAL A 82 1.99 20.87 6.15
CA VAL A 82 3.18 20.10 6.51
C VAL A 82 2.85 19.04 7.57
N ALA A 83 2.05 19.40 8.58
CA ALA A 83 1.64 18.47 9.63
C ALA A 83 0.79 17.31 9.10
N GLU A 84 -0.14 17.57 8.17
CA GLU A 84 -0.93 16.51 7.54
C GLU A 84 -0.05 15.60 6.65
N ALA A 85 0.90 16.17 5.91
CA ALA A 85 1.83 15.41 5.09
C ALA A 85 2.75 14.53 5.95
N ASP A 86 3.22 15.03 7.09
CA ASP A 86 4.06 14.29 8.03
C ASP A 86 3.27 13.18 8.75
N ASP A 87 2.05 13.45 9.24
CA ASP A 87 1.18 12.42 9.83
C ASP A 87 0.87 11.31 8.80
N PHE A 88 0.54 11.71 7.58
CA PHE A 88 0.29 10.76 6.49
C PHE A 88 1.54 9.94 6.18
N TYR A 89 2.71 10.56 6.11
CA TYR A 89 3.99 9.87 5.87
C TYR A 89 4.31 8.86 6.99
N THR A 90 4.20 9.27 8.25
CA THR A 90 4.40 8.37 9.41
C THR A 90 3.43 7.20 9.36
N ARG A 91 2.15 7.46 9.04
CA ARG A 91 1.13 6.43 8.96
C ARG A 91 1.33 5.47 7.78
N VAL A 92 1.79 5.96 6.62
CA VAL A 92 2.25 5.12 5.51
C VAL A 92 3.41 4.22 5.94
N GLY A 93 4.35 4.74 6.72
CA GLY A 93 5.46 3.96 7.26
C GLY A 93 4.98 2.79 8.14
N ALA A 94 4.03 3.04 9.04
CA ALA A 94 3.43 1.98 9.87
C ALA A 94 2.72 0.92 9.02
N PHE A 95 1.93 1.34 8.02
CA PHE A 95 1.29 0.41 7.08
C PHE A 95 2.30 -0.46 6.33
N LEU A 96 3.40 0.12 5.84
CA LEU A 96 4.41 -0.64 5.11
C LEU A 96 5.12 -1.67 6.02
N HIS A 97 5.33 -1.33 7.29
CA HIS A 97 5.85 -2.27 8.27
C HIS A 97 4.90 -3.47 8.46
N ASP A 98 3.60 -3.21 8.64
CA ASP A 98 2.59 -4.28 8.74
C ASP A 98 2.54 -5.16 7.47
N VAL A 99 2.67 -4.54 6.28
CA VAL A 99 2.74 -5.28 5.00
C VAL A 99 3.99 -6.14 4.93
N GLU A 100 5.15 -5.63 5.33
CA GLU A 100 6.40 -6.39 5.34
C GLU A 100 6.30 -7.61 6.26
N ASP A 101 5.69 -7.46 7.44
CA ASP A 101 5.43 -8.56 8.37
C ASP A 101 4.49 -9.60 7.76
N ALA A 102 3.37 -9.17 7.17
CA ALA A 102 2.39 -10.07 6.55
C ALA A 102 2.96 -10.82 5.34
N VAL A 103 3.74 -10.14 4.48
CA VAL A 103 4.41 -10.78 3.33
C VAL A 103 5.51 -11.73 3.80
N GLY A 104 6.25 -11.37 4.85
CA GLY A 104 7.24 -12.24 5.49
C GLY A 104 6.62 -13.51 6.06
N ASP A 105 5.46 -13.41 6.71
CA ASP A 105 4.72 -14.55 7.25
C ASP A 105 4.06 -15.41 6.17
N GLY A 106 3.44 -14.79 5.16
CA GLY A 106 2.88 -15.51 4.00
C GLY A 106 3.94 -16.22 3.17
N GLY A 107 5.15 -15.66 3.09
CA GLY A 107 6.32 -16.29 2.49
C GLY A 107 6.89 -17.44 3.33
N ARG A 108 6.86 -17.32 4.67
CA ARG A 108 7.25 -18.40 5.60
C ARG A 108 6.25 -19.56 5.65
N LEU A 109 4.96 -19.27 5.55
CA LEU A 109 3.87 -20.26 5.58
C LEU A 109 3.69 -21.05 4.29
N ARG A 110 4.52 -20.81 3.27
CA ARG A 110 4.55 -21.64 2.06
C ARG A 110 5.59 -22.76 2.28
N PRO A 111 5.21 -23.92 2.83
CA PRO A 111 6.11 -25.07 2.88
C PRO A 111 6.57 -25.37 1.46
N ALA A 112 7.88 -25.57 1.29
CA ALA A 112 8.39 -26.21 0.09
C ALA A 112 7.64 -27.54 -0.06
N PRO A 113 7.19 -27.93 -1.27
CA PRO A 113 6.56 -29.23 -1.45
C PRO A 113 7.50 -30.30 -0.90
N ASP A 114 7.03 -31.02 0.11
CA ASP A 114 7.62 -32.24 0.62
C ASP A 114 7.68 -33.23 -0.55
N TRP A 115 8.86 -33.40 -1.12
CA TRP A 115 9.09 -34.32 -2.23
C TRP A 115 9.31 -35.77 -1.76
N ASP A 116 9.03 -36.08 -0.50
CA ASP A 116 8.98 -37.44 0.02
C ASP A 116 7.51 -37.75 0.31
N THR A 117 6.80 -38.62 -0.39
CA THR A 117 7.01 -40.07 -0.31
C THR A 117 6.02 -40.78 -1.22
N GLU A 118 6.50 -41.51 -2.22
CA GLU A 118 5.86 -42.73 -2.79
C GLU A 118 6.96 -43.41 -3.60
N VAL A 119 7.82 -44.23 -2.98
CA VAL A 119 7.63 -45.66 -2.67
C VAL A 119 7.33 -46.52 -3.92
N SER A 120 8.37 -47.27 -4.28
CA SER A 120 8.37 -48.65 -4.81
C SER A 120 7.50 -49.03 -6.01
N ALA A 121 8.18 -49.37 -7.10
CA ALA A 121 8.13 -50.72 -7.68
C ALA A 121 9.51 -51.10 -8.23
#